data_AF-A0AAP0YSH5-F1
#
_entry.id   AF-A0AAP0YSH5-F1
#
_cell.length_a   1.000
_cell.length_b   1.000
_cell.length_c   1.000
_cell.angle_alpha   90.00
_cell.angle_beta   90.00
_cell.angle_gamma   90.00
#
_symmetry.space_group_name_H-M   'P 1'
#
loop_
_entity.id
_entity.type
_entity.pdbx_description
1 polymer ?
#
loop_
_entity_poly.entity_id
_entity_poly.type
_entity_poly.pdbx_seq_one_letter_code
_entity_poly.pdbx_strand_id
1 'polypeptide(L)' 'MLENFKAFAKRQDKQRKGIKKVSIRSVKFFAKDSTASAFLLLHYGDSTTEEVVVPMLKRRGLWYMR' A
#
# COMPACT_ATOMS: atom_id res chain seq x y z
N MET A 1 4.82 5.49 -16.73
CA MET A 1 4.58 5.02 -15.34
C MET A 1 3.22 4.32 -15.16
N LEU A 2 2.15 4.77 -15.84
CA LEU A 2 0.82 4.13 -15.78
C LEU A 2 0.74 2.70 -16.34
N GLU A 3 1.53 2.36 -17.36
CA GLU A 3 1.49 1.01 -17.96
C GLU A 3 2.05 -0.08 -17.03
N ASN A 4 3.14 0.21 -16.31
CA ASN A 4 3.69 -0.73 -15.34
C ASN A 4 2.69 -1.04 -14.22
N PHE A 5 1.96 -0.02 -13.75
CA PHE A 5 0.90 -0.21 -12.77
C PHE A 5 -0.26 -1.06 -13.32
N LYS A 6 -0.68 -0.81 -14.57
CA LYS A 6 -1.71 -1.63 -15.24
C LYS A 6 -1.27 -3.08 -15.42
N ALA A 7 -0.01 -3.31 -15.80
CA ALA A 7 0.55 -4.66 -15.98
C ALA A 7 0.66 -5.40 -14.64
N PHE A 8 1.06 -4.70 -13.57
CA PHE A 8 1.08 -5.22 -12.20
C PHE A 8 -0.32 -5.58 -11.70
N ALA A 9 -1.28 -4.67 -11.85
CA ALA A 9 -2.68 -4.90 -11.48
C ALA A 9 -3.28 -6.10 -12.22
N LYS A 10 -3.04 -6.22 -13.54
CA LYS A 10 -3.47 -7.39 -14.32
C LYS A 10 -2.85 -8.70 -13.82
N ARG A 11 -1.57 -8.70 -13.42
CA ARG A 11 -0.91 -9.89 -12.86
C ARG A 11 -1.52 -10.29 -11.52
N GLN A 12 -1.73 -9.32 -10.64
CA GLN A 12 -2.37 -9.54 -9.34
C GLN A 12 -3.80 -10.09 -9.49
N ASP A 13 -4.56 -9.55 -10.43
CA ASP A 13 -5.91 -10.02 -10.72
C ASP A 13 -5.92 -11.47 -11.21
N LYS A 14 -5.07 -11.79 -12.19
CA LYS A 14 -4.96 -13.14 -12.76
C LYS A 14 -4.47 -14.19 -11.76
N GLN A 15 -3.53 -13.82 -10.87
CA GLN A 15 -2.89 -14.78 -9.97
C GLN A 15 -3.65 -14.96 -8.65
N ARG A 16 -4.30 -13.90 -8.14
CA ARG A 16 -4.83 -13.88 -6.76
C ARG A 16 -6.26 -13.39 -6.66
N LYS A 17 -6.95 -13.30 -7.80
CA LYS A 17 -8.33 -12.80 -7.92
C LYS A 17 -8.47 -11.36 -7.41
N GLY A 18 -7.40 -10.58 -7.59
CA GLY A 18 -7.34 -9.15 -7.26
C GLY A 18 -7.32 -8.86 -5.76
N ILE A 19 -7.18 -7.57 -5.42
CA ILE A 19 -7.27 -7.09 -4.05
C ILE A 19 -8.76 -6.86 -3.73
N LYS A 20 -9.29 -7.61 -2.76
CA LYS A 20 -10.68 -7.46 -2.30
C LYS A 20 -10.86 -6.40 -1.23
N LYS A 21 -9.86 -6.26 -0.35
CA LYS A 21 -9.92 -5.31 0.77
C LYS A 21 -8.52 -4.85 1.14
N VAL A 22 -8.42 -3.58 1.53
CA VAL A 22 -7.23 -3.02 2.16
C VAL A 22 -7.61 -2.67 3.60
N SER A 23 -6.78 -3.06 4.56
CA SER A 23 -6.91 -2.63 5.95
C SER A 23 -5.59 -2.07 6.49
N ILE A 24 -5.68 -1.21 7.50
CA ILE A 24 -4.50 -0.63 8.14
C ILE A 24 -4.17 -1.51 9.35
N ARG A 25 -2.97 -2.08 9.39
CA ARG A 25 -2.48 -2.82 10.56
C ARG A 25 -1.95 -1.87 11.63
N SER A 26 -1.10 -0.93 11.23
CA SER A 26 -0.51 0.05 12.12
C SER A 26 0.12 1.20 11.34
N VAL A 27 0.45 2.28 12.03
CA VAL A 27 1.18 3.42 11.48
C VAL A 27 2.31 3.78 12.43
N LYS A 28 3.52 3.94 11.89
CA LYS A 28 4.68 4.42 12.65
C LYS A 28 5.05 5.82 12.16
N PHE A 29 4.86 6.82 13.01
CA PHE A 29 5.19 8.22 12.71
C PHE A 29 6.58 8.58 13.22
N PHE A 30 7.37 9.24 12.37
CA PHE A 30 8.71 9.73 12.68
C PHE A 30 8.71 11.27 12.65
N ALA A 31 8.50 11.87 13.83
CA ALA A 31 8.33 13.32 13.97
C ALA A 31 9.53 14.13 13.47
N LYS A 32 10.76 13.64 13.70
CA LYS A 32 12.01 14.31 13.30
C LYS A 32 12.08 14.58 11.80
N ASP A 33 11.58 13.64 11.00
CA ASP A 33 11.70 13.70 9.54
C ASP A 33 10.38 14.08 8.86
N SER A 34 9.31 14.32 9.63
CA SER A 34 7.95 14.47 9.10
C SER A 34 7.54 13.35 8.14
N THR A 35 8.00 12.12 8.44
CA THR A 35 7.70 10.90 7.67
C THR A 35 6.86 9.92 8.49
N ALA A 36 6.23 8.97 7.81
CA ALA A 36 5.56 7.85 8.45
C ALA A 36 5.74 6.58 7.62
N SER A 37 5.56 5.42 8.25
CA SER A 37 5.35 4.16 7.55
C SER A 37 3.95 3.67 7.87
N ALA A 38 3.13 3.47 6.83
CA ALA A 38 1.82 2.81 6.96
C ALA A 38 1.98 1.33 6.66
N PHE A 39 1.58 0.48 7.60
CA PHE A 39 1.57 -0.97 7.43
C PHE A 39 0.17 -1.38 7.01
N LEU A 40 0.02 -1.79 5.75
CA LEU A 40 -1.26 -2.15 5.15
C LEU A 40 -1.35 -3.66 4.97
N LEU A 41 -2.55 -4.21 5.17
CA LEU A 41 -2.88 -5.57 4.81
C LEU A 41 -3.71 -5.56 3.53
N LEU A 42 -3.22 -6.26 2.51
CA LEU A 42 -3.92 -6.52 1.27
C LEU A 42 -4.57 -7.90 1.36
N HIS A 43 -5.91 -7.93 1.40
CA HIS A 43 -6.66 -9.17 1.39
C HIS A 43 -7.05 -9.51 -0.05
N TYR A 44 -6.55 -10.63 -0.56
CA TYR A 44 -6.78 -11.07 -1.93
C TYR A 44 -8.00 -11.99 -2.04
N GLY A 45 -8.51 -12.15 -3.26
CA GLY A 45 -9.66 -13.00 -3.52
C GLY A 45 -9.39 -14.51 -3.43
N ASP A 46 -8.12 -14.92 -3.37
CA ASP A 46 -7.66 -16.28 -3.07
C ASP A 46 -7.56 -16.56 -1.56
N SER A 47 -8.05 -15.65 -0.71
CA SER A 47 -8.00 -15.70 0.76
C SER A 47 -6.60 -15.50 1.36
N THR A 48 -5.58 -15.24 0.55
CA THR A 48 -4.28 -14.85 1.06
C THR A 48 -4.30 -13.39 1.53
N THR A 49 -3.47 -13.08 2.51
CA THR A 49 -3.28 -11.71 3.00
C THR A 49 -1.80 -11.39 2.97
N GLU A 50 -1.45 -10.21 2.47
CA GLU A 50 -0.08 -9.71 2.49
C GLU A 50 0.04 -8.41 3.25
N GLU A 51 1.13 -8.28 3.99
CA GLU A 51 1.54 -7.02 4.57
C GLU A 51 2.45 -6.26 3.63
N VAL A 52 2.12 -4.99 3.39
CA VAL A 52 2.95 -4.07 2.62
C VAL A 52 3.26 -2.84 3.46
N VAL A 53 4.52 -2.38 3.38
CA VAL A 53 4.96 -1.14 4.03
C VAL A 53 4.93 -0.03 3.00
N VAL A 54 4.16 1.01 3.27
CA VAL A 54 4.06 2.21 2.43
C VAL A 54 4.75 3.36 3.15
N PRO A 55 5.95 3.79 2.71
CA PRO A 55 6.61 4.97 3.24
C PRO A 55 5.83 6.22 2.81
N MET A 56 5.60 7.11 3.76
CA MET A 56 4.81 8.33 3.62
C MET A 56 5.64 9.55 3.99
N LEU A 57 5.43 10.66 3.27
CA LEU A 57 6.05 11.95 3.50
C LEU A 57 4.99 13.03 3.70
N LYS A 58 5.11 13.83 4.76
CA LYS A 58 4.23 14.97 5.00
C LYS A 58 4.78 16.21 4.29
N ARG A 59 4.02 16.81 3.39
CA ARG A 59 4.32 18.10 2.74
C ARG A 59 3.10 19.00 2.81
N ARG A 60 3.29 20.21 3.36
CA ARG A 60 2.21 21.22 3.47
C ARG A 60 0.92 20.67 4.12
N GLY A 61 1.07 19.83 5.15
CA GLY A 61 -0.06 19.21 5.86
C GLY A 61 -0.65 17.97 5.19
N LEU A 62 -0.28 17.65 3.95
CA LEU A 62 -0.75 16.49 3.21
C LEU A 62 0.27 15.35 3.24
N TRP A 63 -0.24 14.11 3.21
CA TRP A 63 0.57 12.90 3.20
C TRP A 63 0.66 12.33 1.78
N TYR A 64 1.89 12.10 1.33
CA TYR A 64 2.20 11.52 0.04
C TYR A 64 2.93 10.20 0.22
N MET A 65 2.62 9.21 -0.61
CA MET A 65 3.50 8.04 -0.74
C MET A 65 4.85 8.51 -1.29
N ARG A 66 5.94 8.05 -0.66
CA ARG A 66 7.31 8.41 -1.05
C ARG A 66 7.71 7.74 -2.37
#